data_AF-A0A1V6JHZ1-F1
#
_entry.id   AF-A0A1V6JHZ1-F1
#
_cell.length_a   1.000
_cell.length_b   1.000
_cell.length_c   1.000
_cell.angle_alpha   90.00
_cell.angle_beta   90.00
_cell.angle_gamma   90.00
#
_symmetry.space_group_name_H-M   'P 1'
#
loop_
_entity.id
_entity.type
_entity.pdbx_description
1 polymer ?
#
loop_
_entity_poly.entity_id
_entity_poly.type
_entity_poly.pdbx_seq_one_letter_code
_entity_poly.pdbx_strand_id
1 'polypeptide(L)'
;MDKREILYGKILSKSELKRKLAFWRYKDQRIVMVYGTFETLKPGIVDMIMQAANQGDVLLVALRSDRLVQKQKGEGCPQFNQFNRAYVLASLLQVSGIVVVEEDELGGLIEQVHPGFTAFCKHATDEEKKLFRSVVDWGGEFAEFDSDKILTEPVSIEGEKAD
;
A
#
# COMPACT_ATOMS: atom_id res chain seq x y z
N MET A 1 -26.35 -4.46 8.42
CA MET A 1 -25.40 -4.26 7.31
C MET A 1 -24.65 -5.57 7.13
N ASP A 2 -24.54 -6.09 5.91
CA ASP A 2 -23.81 -7.33 5.66
C ASP A 2 -22.31 -7.05 5.85
N LYS A 3 -21.60 -7.89 6.59
CA LYS A 3 -20.15 -7.73 6.81
C LYS A 3 -19.36 -7.81 5.50
N ARG A 4 -19.87 -8.50 4.49
CA ARG A 4 -19.27 -8.59 3.15
C ARG A 4 -19.32 -7.26 2.42
N GLU A 5 -20.39 -6.48 2.59
CA GLU A 5 -20.49 -5.13 2.00
C GLU A 5 -19.41 -4.19 2.56
N ILE A 6 -19.07 -4.34 3.84
CA ILE A 6 -17.95 -3.60 4.46
C ILE A 6 -16.63 -3.93 3.75
N LEU A 7 -16.37 -5.23 3.52
CA LEU A 7 -15.15 -5.68 2.86
C LEU A 7 -15.07 -5.14 1.42
N TYR A 8 -16.14 -5.31 0.65
CA TYR A 8 -16.17 -4.81 -0.73
C TYR A 8 -16.06 -3.30 -0.80
N GLY A 9 -16.63 -2.57 0.17
CA GLY A 9 -16.51 -1.11 0.27
C GLY A 9 -15.08 -0.59 0.52
N LYS A 10 -14.14 -1.47 0.87
CA LYS A 10 -12.70 -1.14 0.96
C LYS A 10 -11.96 -1.35 -0.35
N ILE A 11 -12.51 -2.09 -1.32
CA ILE A 11 -11.87 -2.31 -2.62
C ILE A 11 -12.35 -1.20 -3.57
N LEU A 12 -11.48 -0.25 -3.89
CA LEU A 12 -11.85 1.01 -4.50
C LEU A 12 -11.57 1.01 -6.00
N SER A 13 -12.57 1.42 -6.79
CA SER A 13 -12.35 1.90 -8.16
C SER A 13 -11.65 3.26 -8.17
N LYS A 14 -11.16 3.70 -9.33
CA LYS A 14 -10.51 5.02 -9.48
C LYS A 14 -11.41 6.18 -9.06
N SER A 15 -12.71 6.11 -9.34
CA SER A 15 -13.67 7.16 -8.96
C SER A 15 -13.97 7.14 -7.46
N GLU A 16 -14.02 5.96 -6.85
CA GLU A 16 -14.17 5.80 -5.39
C GLU A 16 -12.93 6.27 -4.64
N LEU A 17 -11.73 5.94 -5.13
CA LEU A 17 -10.48 6.45 -4.59
C LEU A 17 -10.48 7.98 -4.56
N LYS A 18 -10.81 8.64 -5.67
CA LYS A 18 -10.88 10.11 -5.73
C LYS A 18 -11.82 10.70 -4.67
N ARG A 19 -12.99 10.09 -4.48
CA ARG A 19 -13.96 10.50 -3.45
C ARG A 19 -13.43 10.28 -2.03
N LYS A 20 -12.78 9.14 -1.78
CA LYS A 20 -12.17 8.81 -0.49
C LYS A 20 -11.02 9.75 -0.14
N LEU A 21 -10.12 10.02 -1.08
CA LEU A 21 -9.02 10.97 -0.91
C LEU A 21 -9.54 12.37 -0.57
N ALA A 22 -10.56 12.86 -1.28
CA ALA A 22 -11.19 14.15 -0.97
C ALA A 22 -11.77 14.17 0.46
N PHE A 23 -12.43 13.09 0.87
CA PHE A 23 -12.98 12.96 2.22
C PHE A 23 -11.90 12.92 3.30
N TRP A 24 -10.85 12.10 3.12
CA TRP A 24 -9.74 11.99 4.08
C TRP A 24 -8.98 13.30 4.23
N ARG A 25 -8.73 14.01 3.13
CA ARG A 25 -8.14 15.35 3.15
C ARG A 25 -9.02 16.38 3.84
N TYR A 26 -10.33 16.36 3.58
CA TYR A 26 -11.27 17.23 4.29
C TYR A 26 -11.29 16.97 5.81
N LYS A 27 -10.93 15.75 6.23
CA LYS A 27 -10.80 15.37 7.65
C LYS A 27 -9.40 15.58 8.21
N ASP A 28 -8.50 16.21 7.46
CA ASP A 28 -7.08 16.41 7.82
C ASP A 28 -6.37 15.10 8.21
N GLN A 29 -6.77 13.97 7.61
CA GLN A 29 -6.19 12.67 7.91
C GLN A 29 -4.89 12.44 7.15
N ARG A 30 -3.84 12.03 7.85
CA ARG A 30 -2.56 11.60 7.25
C ARG A 30 -2.76 10.25 6.57
N ILE A 31 -2.60 10.23 5.26
CA ILE A 31 -2.71 9.02 4.43
C ILE A 31 -1.36 8.31 4.40
N VAL A 32 -1.38 7.03 4.75
CA VAL A 32 -0.27 6.07 4.65
C VAL A 32 -0.54 5.15 3.48
N MET A 33 0.47 4.89 2.66
CA MET A 33 0.37 3.93 1.57
C MET A 33 1.30 2.74 1.79
N VAL A 34 0.78 1.51 1.64
CA VAL A 34 1.59 0.30 1.53
C VAL A 34 1.49 -0.27 0.13
N TYR A 35 2.60 -0.77 -0.43
CA TYR A 35 2.61 -1.36 -1.76
C TYR A 35 3.18 -2.77 -1.79
N GLY A 36 2.55 -3.65 -2.59
CA GLY A 36 3.07 -4.99 -2.80
C GLY A 36 2.10 -5.98 -3.45
N THR A 37 2.55 -7.23 -3.53
CA THR A 37 1.76 -8.34 -4.08
C THR A 37 0.83 -8.96 -3.04
N PHE A 38 1.24 -9.09 -1.78
CA PHE A 38 0.43 -9.66 -0.69
C PHE A 38 -0.19 -11.03 -0.99
N GLU A 39 0.59 -11.93 -1.60
CA GLU A 39 0.10 -13.25 -2.01
C GLU A 39 -0.27 -14.12 -0.80
N THR A 40 0.58 -14.14 0.23
CA THR A 40 0.35 -14.89 1.47
C THR A 40 0.60 -13.96 2.65
N LEU A 41 -0.42 -13.72 3.48
CA LEU A 41 -0.29 -12.90 4.69
C LEU A 41 0.40 -13.66 5.83
N LYS A 42 1.72 -13.83 5.71
CA LYS A 42 2.56 -14.32 6.81
C LYS A 42 2.79 -13.23 7.87
N PRO A 43 3.17 -13.58 9.11
CA PRO A 43 3.31 -12.63 10.21
C PRO A 43 4.14 -11.38 9.88
N GLY A 44 5.26 -11.49 9.16
CA GLY A 44 6.08 -10.33 8.78
C GLY A 44 5.37 -9.32 7.87
N ILE A 45 4.46 -9.77 7.00
CA ILE A 45 3.64 -8.86 6.18
C ILE A 45 2.59 -8.16 7.05
N VAL A 46 1.97 -8.90 7.98
CA VAL A 46 1.00 -8.32 8.90
C VAL A 46 1.67 -7.27 9.78
N ASP A 47 2.85 -7.57 10.31
CA ASP A 47 3.66 -6.66 11.12
C ASP A 47 4.05 -5.40 10.35
N MET A 48 4.54 -5.53 9.10
CA MET A 48 4.78 -4.38 8.22
C MET A 48 3.53 -3.51 8.04
N ILE A 49 2.37 -4.12 7.79
CA ILE A 49 1.10 -3.39 7.62
C ILE A 49 0.73 -2.66 8.93
N MET A 50 0.95 -3.27 10.09
CA MET A 50 0.69 -2.64 11.39
C MET A 50 1.63 -1.44 11.62
N GLN A 51 2.93 -1.62 11.39
CA GLN A 51 3.91 -0.57 11.56
C GLN A 51 3.65 0.62 10.63
N ALA A 52 3.29 0.36 9.38
CA ALA A 52 2.90 1.39 8.43
C ALA A 52 1.61 2.10 8.87
N ALA A 53 0.59 1.35 9.31
CA ALA A 53 -0.66 1.93 9.80
C ALA A 53 -0.46 2.88 11.00
N ASN A 54 0.57 2.65 11.83
CA ASN A 54 0.90 3.55 12.95
C ASN A 54 1.46 4.91 12.52
N GLN A 55 1.81 5.10 11.24
CA GLN A 55 2.38 6.35 10.72
C GLN A 55 1.33 7.35 10.23
N GLY A 56 0.03 7.07 10.43
CA GLY A 56 -1.03 7.99 10.05
C GLY A 56 -2.42 7.47 10.41
N ASP A 57 -3.44 8.09 9.83
CA ASP A 57 -4.83 7.84 10.20
C ASP A 57 -5.55 6.88 9.25
N VAL A 58 -5.06 6.80 8.01
CA VAL A 58 -5.69 6.05 6.92
C VAL A 58 -4.63 5.22 6.21
N LEU A 59 -4.80 3.91 6.21
CA LEU A 59 -3.95 3.01 5.43
C LEU A 59 -4.60 2.65 4.09
N LEU A 60 -3.98 3.10 3.01
CA LEU A 60 -4.30 2.72 1.64
C LEU A 60 -3.34 1.62 1.16
N VAL A 61 -3.87 0.50 0.67
CA VAL A 61 -3.07 -0.56 0.06
C VAL A 61 -3.07 -0.41 -1.46
N ALA A 62 -1.89 -0.21 -2.03
CA ALA A 62 -1.64 -0.29 -3.47
C ALA A 62 -1.24 -1.75 -3.81
N LEU A 63 -2.21 -2.52 -4.31
CA LEU A 63 -2.08 -3.95 -4.60
C LEU A 63 -1.66 -4.17 -6.05
N ARG A 64 -0.54 -4.85 -6.30
CA ARG A 64 -0.14 -5.20 -7.68
C ARG A 64 -1.21 -6.05 -8.38
N SER A 65 -1.52 -5.72 -9.63
CA SER A 65 -2.39 -6.52 -10.49
C SER A 65 -1.80 -7.89 -10.80
N ASP A 66 -2.64 -8.82 -11.24
CA ASP A 66 -2.16 -10.15 -11.66
C ASP A 66 -1.21 -10.06 -12.85
N ARG A 67 -1.51 -9.16 -13.80
CA ARG A 67 -0.69 -8.91 -14.98
C ARG A 67 0.70 -8.42 -14.61
N LEU A 68 0.79 -7.45 -13.70
CA LEU A 68 2.06 -6.90 -13.23
C LEU A 68 2.91 -7.99 -12.54
N VAL A 69 2.27 -8.80 -11.69
CA VAL A 69 2.97 -9.88 -10.99
C VAL A 69 3.46 -10.97 -11.96
N GLN A 70 2.66 -11.34 -12.96
CA GLN A 70 3.05 -12.30 -14.00
C GLN A 70 4.25 -11.80 -14.80
N LYS A 71 4.23 -10.53 -15.22
CA LYS A 71 5.35 -9.93 -15.95
C LYS A 71 6.65 -9.98 -15.14
N GLN A 72 6.56 -9.76 -13.83
CA GLN A 72 7.73 -9.71 -12.95
C GLN A 72 8.25 -11.10 -12.54
N LYS A 73 7.35 -12.04 -12.24
CA LYS A 73 7.70 -13.34 -11.63
C LYS A 73 7.55 -14.54 -12.56
N GLY A 74 7.02 -14.33 -13.76
CA GLY A 74 6.80 -15.37 -14.76
C GLY A 74 5.40 -16.00 -14.70
N GLU A 75 5.17 -16.91 -15.64
CA GLU A 75 3.92 -17.67 -15.74
C GLU A 75 3.64 -18.48 -14.46
N GLY A 76 2.37 -18.57 -14.08
CA GLY A 76 1.93 -19.28 -12.87
C GLY A 76 1.95 -18.46 -11.57
N CYS A 77 2.47 -17.24 -11.59
CA CYS A 77 2.29 -16.27 -10.49
C CYS A 77 1.16 -15.28 -10.82
N PRO A 78 0.53 -14.61 -9.84
CA PRO A 78 0.48 -15.00 -8.43
C PRO A 78 -0.36 -16.28 -8.25
N GLN A 79 -0.13 -17.03 -7.15
CA GLN A 79 -0.97 -18.20 -6.83
C GLN A 79 -2.44 -17.82 -6.60
N PHE A 80 -2.70 -16.63 -6.04
CA PHE A 80 -4.04 -16.09 -5.84
C PHE A 80 -4.23 -14.82 -6.67
N ASN A 81 -5.34 -14.75 -7.39
CA ASN A 81 -5.70 -13.58 -8.19
C ASN A 81 -5.87 -12.30 -7.33
N GLN A 82 -5.83 -11.15 -7.97
CA GLN A 82 -5.84 -9.84 -7.32
C GLN A 82 -7.10 -9.59 -6.50
N PHE A 83 -8.23 -10.16 -6.91
CA PHE A 83 -9.48 -10.03 -6.17
C PHE A 83 -9.43 -10.81 -4.85
N ASN A 84 -8.93 -12.04 -4.86
CA ASN A 84 -8.78 -12.85 -3.65
C ASN A 84 -7.79 -12.19 -2.68
N ARG A 85 -6.66 -11.69 -3.20
CA ARG A 85 -5.66 -10.96 -2.40
C ARG A 85 -6.27 -9.69 -1.78
N ALA A 86 -7.01 -8.90 -2.56
CA ALA A 86 -7.73 -7.72 -2.07
C ALA A 86 -8.79 -8.08 -1.02
N TYR A 87 -9.55 -9.15 -1.21
CA TYR A 87 -10.59 -9.58 -0.28
C TYR A 87 -10.01 -9.93 1.10
N VAL A 88 -8.89 -10.66 1.11
CA VAL A 88 -8.18 -10.99 2.36
C VAL A 88 -7.64 -9.72 3.02
N LEU A 89 -6.99 -8.83 2.26
CA LEU A 89 -6.50 -7.55 2.78
C LEU A 89 -7.62 -6.67 3.35
N ALA A 90 -8.81 -6.66 2.74
CA ALA A 90 -9.94 -5.86 3.19
C ALA A 90 -10.42 -6.30 4.58
N SER A 91 -10.19 -7.55 4.94
CA SER A 91 -10.55 -8.09 6.26
C SER A 91 -9.67 -7.58 7.39
N LEU A 92 -8.51 -7.00 7.08
CA LEU A 92 -7.64 -6.40 8.08
C LEU A 92 -8.26 -5.11 8.61
N LEU A 93 -8.25 -4.97 9.95
CA LEU A 93 -8.89 -3.87 10.64
C LEU A 93 -8.34 -2.50 10.21
N GLN A 94 -7.02 -2.43 10.01
CA GLN A 94 -6.24 -1.23 9.75
C GLN A 94 -6.37 -0.76 8.29
N VAL A 95 -6.70 -1.67 7.37
CA VAL A 95 -6.85 -1.34 5.95
C VAL A 95 -8.11 -0.52 5.74
N SER A 96 -7.92 0.71 5.28
CA SER A 96 -8.98 1.69 5.04
C SER A 96 -9.45 1.71 3.58
N GLY A 97 -8.57 1.35 2.65
CA GLY A 97 -8.88 1.21 1.23
C GLY A 97 -7.83 0.38 0.51
N ILE A 98 -8.20 -0.20 -0.62
CA ILE A 98 -7.35 -1.02 -1.48
C ILE A 98 -7.58 -0.56 -2.91
N VAL A 99 -6.49 -0.35 -3.64
CA VAL A 99 -6.51 0.00 -5.07
C VAL A 99 -5.63 -1.01 -5.79
N VAL A 100 -6.14 -1.60 -6.85
CA VAL A 100 -5.32 -2.44 -7.73
C VAL A 100 -4.53 -1.56 -8.67
N VAL A 101 -3.23 -1.82 -8.77
CA VAL A 101 -2.27 -1.00 -9.50
C VAL A 101 -1.66 -1.80 -10.65
N GLU A 102 -1.67 -1.20 -11.83
CA GLU A 102 -0.95 -1.65 -13.01
C GLU A 102 0.42 -0.95 -13.10
N GLU A 103 1.35 -1.51 -13.88
CA GLU A 103 2.77 -1.06 -13.95
C GLU A 103 2.93 0.45 -14.16
N ASP A 104 2.25 1.00 -15.16
CA ASP A 104 2.41 2.40 -15.57
C ASP A 104 1.57 3.38 -14.72
N GLU A 105 0.81 2.86 -13.75
CA GLU A 105 -0.12 3.67 -12.93
C GLU A 105 0.46 4.06 -11.58
N LEU A 106 1.54 3.40 -11.14
CA LEU A 106 2.06 3.57 -9.78
C LEU A 106 2.51 5.01 -9.47
N GLY A 107 3.27 5.63 -10.38
CA GLY A 107 3.74 7.00 -10.20
C GLY A 107 2.58 8.00 -10.10
N GLY A 108 1.64 7.92 -11.05
CA GLY A 108 0.43 8.76 -11.03
C GLY A 108 -0.47 8.50 -9.82
N LEU A 109 -0.51 7.26 -9.30
CA LEU A 109 -1.22 6.94 -8.06
C LEU A 109 -0.54 7.59 -6.86
N ILE A 110 0.79 7.51 -6.75
CA ILE A 110 1.55 8.13 -5.66
C ILE A 110 1.31 9.65 -5.65
N GLU A 111 1.41 10.31 -6.79
CA GLU A 111 1.13 11.75 -6.92
C GLU A 111 -0.33 12.08 -6.58
N GLN A 112 -1.28 11.25 -7.05
CA GLN A 112 -2.70 11.46 -6.77
C GLN A 112 -3.02 11.31 -5.28
N VAL A 113 -2.46 10.29 -4.62
CA VAL A 113 -2.67 10.00 -3.20
C VAL A 113 -1.93 11.02 -2.34
N HIS A 114 -0.73 11.39 -2.75
CA HIS A 114 0.19 12.29 -2.04
C HIS A 114 0.37 11.86 -0.57
N PRO A 115 0.83 10.61 -0.32
CA PRO A 115 0.87 10.05 1.02
C PRO A 115 1.91 10.75 1.89
N GLY A 116 1.61 10.86 3.18
CA GLY A 116 2.56 11.34 4.19
C GLY A 116 3.54 10.27 4.64
N PHE A 117 3.27 8.99 4.36
CA PHE A 117 4.18 7.88 4.61
C PHE A 117 3.98 6.77 3.57
N THR A 118 5.08 6.18 3.09
CA THR A 118 5.02 5.01 2.19
C THR A 118 5.85 3.84 2.70
N ALA A 119 5.23 2.65 2.78
CA ALA A 119 5.89 1.40 3.11
C ALA A 119 5.93 0.43 1.93
N PHE A 120 7.07 -0.21 1.72
CA PHE A 120 7.24 -1.22 0.67
C PHE A 120 8.24 -2.29 1.08
N CYS A 121 8.12 -3.48 0.49
CA CYS A 121 9.06 -4.57 0.76
C CYS A 121 10.40 -4.35 0.03
N LYS A 122 11.48 -4.92 0.59
CA LYS A 122 12.82 -5.00 -0.03
C LYS A 122 12.85 -5.51 -1.47
N HIS A 123 11.84 -6.32 -1.84
CA HIS A 123 11.66 -6.93 -3.16
C HIS A 123 11.01 -6.00 -4.20
N ALA A 124 10.70 -4.74 -3.85
CA ALA A 124 10.36 -3.73 -4.84
C ALA A 124 11.53 -3.54 -5.81
N THR A 125 11.22 -3.27 -7.08
CA THR A 125 12.20 -2.93 -8.11
C THR A 125 12.81 -1.55 -7.84
N ASP A 126 13.97 -1.26 -8.40
CA ASP A 126 14.62 0.04 -8.21
C ASP A 126 13.78 1.22 -8.74
N GLU A 127 12.99 1.00 -9.80
CA GLU A 127 12.06 2.00 -10.34
C GLU A 127 10.93 2.29 -9.35
N GLU A 128 10.32 1.25 -8.77
CA GLU A 128 9.30 1.41 -7.73
C GLU A 128 9.88 2.10 -6.49
N LYS A 129 11.09 1.72 -6.05
CA LYS A 129 11.76 2.36 -4.91
C LYS A 129 12.00 3.85 -5.13
N LYS A 130 12.39 4.26 -6.34
CA LYS A 130 12.54 5.69 -6.69
C LYS A 130 11.21 6.44 -6.53
N LEU A 131 10.11 5.85 -7.00
CA LEU A 131 8.78 6.44 -6.84
C LEU A 131 8.35 6.53 -5.37
N PHE A 132 8.65 5.54 -4.54
CA PHE A 132 8.32 5.62 -3.11
C PHE A 132 9.17 6.61 -2.34
N ARG A 133 10.39 6.91 -2.82
CA ARG A 133 11.27 7.91 -2.21
C ARG A 133 10.90 9.33 -2.60
N SER A 134 10.22 9.55 -3.73
CA SER A 134 9.80 10.90 -4.15
C SER A 134 8.81 11.55 -3.19
N VAL A 135 8.25 10.79 -2.24
CA VAL A 135 7.37 11.35 -1.22
C VAL A 135 8.05 12.38 -0.32
N VAL A 136 9.39 12.34 -0.22
CA VAL A 136 10.18 13.34 0.51
C VAL A 136 10.07 14.73 -0.12
N ASP A 137 9.78 14.83 -1.42
CA ASP A 137 9.66 16.12 -2.12
C ASP A 137 8.53 16.99 -1.53
N TRP A 138 7.52 16.35 -0.95
CA TRP A 138 6.42 17.00 -0.24
C TRP A 138 6.43 16.78 1.28
N GLY A 139 7.57 16.38 1.85
CA GLY A 139 7.74 16.17 3.28
C GLY A 139 7.10 14.89 3.81
N GLY A 140 6.80 13.94 2.93
CA GLY A 140 6.44 12.58 3.31
C GLY A 140 7.67 11.76 3.71
N GLU A 141 7.40 10.66 4.37
CA GLU A 141 8.40 9.70 4.84
C GLU A 141 8.24 8.35 4.12
N PHE A 142 9.23 7.49 4.19
CA PHE A 142 9.14 6.14 3.68
C PHE A 142 9.91 5.13 4.55
N ALA A 143 9.57 3.85 4.41
CA ALA A 143 10.36 2.78 5.00
C ALA A 143 10.35 1.52 4.12
N GLU A 144 11.52 0.90 4.02
CA GLU A 144 11.69 -0.41 3.37
C GLU A 144 11.63 -1.53 4.42
N PHE A 145 10.81 -2.55 4.15
CA PHE A 145 10.60 -3.66 5.07
C PHE A 145 11.14 -4.99 4.55
N ASP A 146 11.73 -5.77 5.45
CA ASP A 146 12.01 -7.18 5.22
C ASP A 146 10.79 -8.03 5.63
N SER A 147 9.89 -8.29 4.68
CA SER A 147 8.67 -9.08 4.95
C SER A 147 8.94 -10.52 5.39
N ASP A 148 10.16 -11.04 5.26
CA ASP A 148 10.53 -12.39 5.71
C ASP A 148 10.76 -12.48 7.22
N LYS A 149 10.80 -11.33 7.90
CA LYS A 149 11.05 -11.23 9.34
C LYS A 149 9.88 -10.52 10.02
N ILE A 150 9.53 -10.97 11.22
CA ILE A 150 8.76 -10.15 12.14
C ILE A 150 9.76 -9.21 12.79
N LEU A 151 9.51 -7.91 12.74
CA LEU A 151 10.42 -6.94 13.33
C LEU A 151 9.96 -6.71 14.78
N THR A 152 10.84 -7.01 15.72
CA THR A 152 10.59 -6.75 17.15
C THR A 152 10.83 -5.28 17.52
N GLU A 153 11.45 -4.53 16.62
CA GLU A 153 11.77 -3.12 16.75
C GLU A 153 11.15 -2.35 15.57
N PRO A 154 10.78 -1.07 15.75
CA PRO A 154 10.29 -0.24 14.66
C PRO A 154 11.31 -0.17 13.52
N VAL A 155 10.84 -0.23 12.28
CA VAL A 155 11.67 -0.02 11.10
C VAL A 155 12.27 1.39 11.10
N SER A 156 13.48 1.54 10.57
CA SER A 156 14.06 2.86 10.29
C SER A 156 13.18 3.62 9.29
N ILE A 157 12.65 4.75 9.73
CA ILE A 157 11.89 5.68 8.89
C ILE A 157 12.88 6.66 8.26
N GLU A 158 12.81 6.79 6.95
CA GLU A 158 13.63 7.72 6.16
C GLU A 158 12.73 8.83 5.59
N GLY A 159 13.24 10.06 5.54
CA GLY A 159 12.50 11.19 4.98
C GLY A 159 12.67 12.46 5.80
N GLU A 160 13.83 13.10 5.67
CA GLU A 160 13.97 14.53 5.93
C GLU A 160 14.27 15.22 4.61
N LYS A 161 13.64 16.36 4.36
CA LYS A 161 14.13 17.28 3.33
C LYS A 161 15.53 17.72 3.75
N ALA A 162 16.51 17.52 2.87
CA ALA A 162 17.72 18.33 2.97
C ALA A 162 17.30 19.79 2.76
N ASP A 163 17.35 20.59 3.83
CA ASP A 163 17.24 22.04 3.78
C ASP A 163 18.29 22.66 2.83
#